data_AF-A0A6A3JUX6-F1
#
_entry.id   AF-A0A6A3JUX6-F1
#
_cell.length_a   1.000
_cell.length_b   1.000
_cell.length_c   1.000
_cell.angle_alpha   90.00
_cell.angle_beta   90.00
_cell.angle_gamma   90.00
#
_symmetry.space_group_name_H-M   'P 1'
#
loop_
_entity.id
_entity.type
_entity.pdbx_description
1 polymer ?
#
loop_
_entity_poly.entity_id
_entity_poly.type
_entity_poly.pdbx_seq_one_letter_code
_entity_poly.pdbx_strand_id
1 'polypeptide(L)'
;MKFSMFGDFLTRYQEVLRDPGVRSLRGPAYALALWGALLTVPGQVLEDKEDEYGPYGRTLRAWWVALRVTYYDYLPDISMDTGRSVARYCRASFGACLASCKRTYAVIQFVCWLLLLVLSLAVHLPLACYDLLEFGLCRVVGVVILLLTLNSVNLYFRWVGWGMEVSAAICLVGVVAHLCRIGDVEGRVQQTTPRAVMENALNSMRTCSSARRRREAANLR
;
A
#
# COMPACT_ATOMS: atom_id res chain seq x y z
N MET A 1 -5.28 -43.45 -40.64
CA MET A 1 -5.10 -42.17 -41.35
C MET A 1 -4.10 -42.41 -42.48
N LYS A 2 -4.44 -42.17 -43.74
CA LYS A 2 -3.48 -42.37 -44.87
C LYS A 2 -2.38 -41.32 -44.77
N PHE A 3 -1.11 -41.73 -44.86
CA PHE A 3 0.04 -40.80 -44.82
C PHE A 3 -0.03 -39.70 -45.90
N SER A 4 -0.69 -39.98 -47.04
CA SER A 4 -0.92 -38.99 -48.10
C SER A 4 -1.72 -37.77 -47.63
N MET A 5 -2.78 -37.98 -46.86
CA MET A 5 -3.67 -36.93 -46.36
C MET A 5 -2.96 -35.95 -45.43
N PHE A 6 -2.08 -36.47 -44.57
CA PHE A 6 -1.27 -35.62 -43.68
C PHE A 6 -0.21 -34.83 -44.45
N GLY A 7 0.34 -35.42 -45.51
CA GLY A 7 1.21 -34.71 -46.45
C GLY A 7 0.50 -33.54 -47.13
N ASP A 8 -0.75 -33.74 -47.57
CA ASP A 8 -1.55 -32.68 -48.19
C ASP A 8 -1.88 -31.54 -47.21
N PHE A 9 -2.21 -31.87 -45.95
CA PHE A 9 -2.38 -30.86 -44.89
C PHE A 9 -1.10 -30.06 -44.64
N LEU A 10 0.05 -30.73 -44.56
CA LEU A 10 1.34 -30.09 -44.35
C LEU A 10 1.73 -29.18 -45.51
N THR A 11 1.55 -29.63 -46.75
CA THR A 11 1.84 -28.83 -47.95
C THR A 11 0.99 -27.57 -47.96
N ARG A 12 -0.32 -27.71 -47.75
CA ARG A 12 -1.25 -26.57 -47.73
C ARG A 12 -0.97 -25.61 -46.57
N TYR A 13 -0.58 -26.15 -45.41
CA TYR A 13 -0.20 -25.33 -44.26
C TYR A 13 1.10 -24.56 -44.53
N GLN A 14 2.09 -25.19 -45.15
CA GLN A 14 3.34 -24.52 -45.56
C GLN A 14 3.11 -23.43 -46.60
N GLU A 15 2.13 -23.57 -47.50
CA GLU A 15 1.71 -22.52 -48.43
C GLU A 15 1.19 -21.29 -47.68
N VAL A 16 0.29 -21.49 -46.71
CA VAL A 16 -0.26 -20.41 -45.87
C VAL A 16 0.83 -19.73 -45.04
N LEU A 17 1.82 -20.46 -44.54
CA LEU A 17 2.96 -19.89 -43.82
C LEU A 17 3.92 -19.10 -44.71
N ARG A 18 3.96 -19.40 -46.02
CA ARG A 18 4.79 -18.68 -47.00
C ARG A 18 4.12 -17.40 -47.49
N ASP A 19 2.83 -17.21 -47.24
CA ASP A 19 2.10 -16.01 -47.61
C ASP A 19 2.73 -14.76 -46.96
N PRO A 20 3.13 -13.73 -47.75
CA PRO A 20 3.67 -12.49 -47.22
C PRO A 20 2.74 -11.80 -46.23
N GLY A 21 1.42 -11.97 -46.35
CA GLY A 21 0.43 -11.45 -45.40
C GLY A 21 0.63 -12.01 -43.99
N VAL A 22 0.71 -13.34 -43.86
CA VAL A 22 0.93 -14.04 -42.58
C VAL A 22 2.31 -13.71 -42.01
N ARG A 23 3.33 -13.65 -42.87
CA ARG A 23 4.72 -13.41 -42.48
C ARG A 23 5.00 -11.98 -42.02
N SER A 24 4.15 -11.04 -42.40
CA SER A 24 4.24 -9.64 -41.97
C SER A 24 3.73 -9.41 -40.54
N LEU A 25 2.93 -10.32 -39.98
CA LEU A 25 2.41 -10.22 -38.62
C LEU A 25 3.52 -10.45 -37.58
N ARG A 26 3.46 -9.73 -36.47
CA ARG A 26 4.41 -9.86 -35.35
C ARG A 26 3.74 -10.22 -34.03
N GLY A 27 4.45 -11.01 -33.23
CA GLY A 27 4.08 -11.32 -31.85
C GLY A 27 2.78 -12.14 -31.72
N PRO A 28 1.82 -11.73 -30.87
CA PRO A 28 0.63 -12.53 -30.59
C PRO A 28 -0.31 -12.66 -31.80
N ALA A 29 -0.31 -11.68 -32.71
CA ALA A 29 -1.11 -11.71 -33.92
C ALA A 29 -0.61 -12.77 -34.92
N TYR A 30 0.71 -12.99 -34.99
CA TYR A 30 1.30 -14.08 -35.77
C TYR A 30 0.94 -15.44 -35.18
N ALA A 31 1.03 -15.60 -33.86
CA ALA A 31 0.67 -16.85 -33.18
C ALA A 31 -0.82 -17.20 -33.36
N LEU A 32 -1.71 -16.21 -33.28
CA LEU A 32 -3.14 -16.38 -33.57
C LEU A 32 -3.39 -16.75 -35.04
N ALA A 33 -2.71 -16.11 -35.99
CA ALA A 33 -2.82 -16.45 -37.40
C ALA A 33 -2.35 -17.89 -37.69
N LEU A 34 -1.25 -18.30 -37.06
CA LEU A 34 -0.70 -19.65 -37.14
C LEU A 34 -1.66 -20.69 -36.56
N TRP A 35 -2.24 -20.39 -35.40
CA TRP A 35 -3.25 -21.23 -34.74
C TRP A 35 -4.53 -21.35 -35.56
N GLY A 36 -5.00 -20.25 -36.15
CA GLY A 36 -6.14 -20.23 -37.07
C GLY A 36 -5.89 -21.09 -38.31
N ALA A 37 -4.72 -20.93 -38.94
CA ALA A 37 -4.30 -21.72 -40.10
C ALA A 37 -4.25 -23.22 -39.79
N LEU A 38 -3.78 -23.61 -38.60
CA LEU A 38 -3.72 -25.01 -38.19
C LEU A 38 -5.11 -25.65 -38.11
N LEU A 39 -6.13 -24.88 -37.73
CA LEU A 39 -7.50 -25.35 -37.58
C LEU A 39 -8.32 -25.24 -38.88
N THR A 40 -7.97 -24.34 -39.80
CA THR A 40 -8.69 -24.12 -41.07
C THR A 40 -8.18 -25.00 -42.22
N VAL A 41 -6.86 -25.19 -42.33
CA VAL A 41 -6.22 -25.89 -43.45
C VAL A 41 -6.70 -27.34 -43.61
N PRO A 42 -6.83 -28.15 -42.55
CA PRO A 42 -7.34 -29.51 -42.70
C PRO A 42 -8.75 -29.56 -43.28
N GLY A 43 -9.62 -28.62 -42.89
CA GLY A 43 -10.99 -28.52 -43.41
C GLY A 43 -11.05 -28.16 -44.89
N GLN A 44 -10.17 -27.28 -45.37
CA GLN A 44 -10.09 -26.87 -46.78
C GLN A 44 -9.57 -28.00 -47.68
N VAL A 45 -8.51 -28.69 -47.25
CA VAL A 45 -7.96 -29.83 -48.02
C VAL A 45 -8.97 -30.99 -48.10
N LEU A 46 -9.75 -31.19 -47.04
CA LEU A 46 -10.83 -32.18 -46.99
C LEU A 46 -12.02 -31.83 -47.90
N GLU A 47 -12.23 -30.55 -48.18
CA GLU A 47 -13.24 -30.04 -49.12
C GLU A 47 -12.75 -30.18 -50.57
N ASP A 48 -11.52 -29.76 -50.84
CA ASP A 48 -10.92 -29.82 -52.19
C ASP A 48 -10.75 -31.28 -52.70
N LYS A 49 -10.63 -32.25 -51.78
CA LYS A 49 -10.43 -33.68 -52.09
C LYS A 49 -11.60 -34.56 -51.62
N GLU A 50 -12.81 -34.01 -51.61
CA GLU A 50 -14.01 -34.72 -51.14
C GLU A 50 -14.25 -36.03 -51.91
N ASP A 51 -14.03 -36.02 -53.23
CA ASP A 51 -14.19 -37.20 -54.10
C ASP A 51 -13.16 -38.31 -53.83
N GLU A 52 -11.97 -37.96 -53.33
CA GLU A 52 -10.87 -38.91 -53.06
C GLU A 52 -11.03 -39.61 -51.69
N TYR A 53 -11.53 -38.87 -50.70
CA TYR A 53 -11.65 -39.34 -49.31
C TYR A 53 -13.07 -39.77 -48.92
N GLY A 54 -14.08 -39.43 -49.72
CA GLY A 54 -15.44 -39.90 -49.61
C GLY A 54 -16.09 -39.66 -48.23
N PRO A 55 -16.92 -40.60 -47.73
CA PRO A 55 -17.68 -40.42 -46.49
C PRO A 55 -16.81 -40.16 -45.23
N TYR A 56 -15.61 -40.73 -45.19
CA TYR A 56 -14.68 -40.54 -44.08
C TYR A 56 -14.13 -39.10 -44.05
N GLY A 57 -13.79 -38.54 -45.22
CA GLY A 57 -13.34 -37.15 -45.34
C GLY A 57 -14.40 -36.15 -44.86
N ARG A 58 -15.66 -36.36 -45.24
CA ARG A 58 -16.79 -35.51 -44.78
C ARG A 58 -16.97 -35.50 -43.27
N THR A 59 -16.86 -36.66 -42.63
CA THR A 59 -16.98 -36.76 -41.17
C THR A 59 -15.84 -36.03 -40.49
N LEU A 60 -14.60 -36.24 -40.96
CA LEU A 60 -13.42 -35.58 -40.42
C LEU A 60 -13.46 -34.05 -40.64
N ARG A 61 -14.02 -33.59 -41.76
CA ARG A 61 -14.25 -32.17 -42.05
C ARG A 61 -15.20 -31.55 -41.04
N ALA A 62 -16.31 -32.22 -40.73
CA ALA A 62 -17.25 -31.75 -39.72
C ALA A 62 -16.59 -31.60 -38.33
N TRP A 63 -15.74 -32.54 -37.95
CA TRP A 63 -14.95 -32.45 -36.71
C TRP A 63 -13.97 -31.28 -36.70
N TRP A 64 -13.26 -31.02 -37.80
CA TRP A 64 -12.36 -29.87 -37.91
C TRP A 64 -13.09 -28.53 -37.89
N VAL A 65 -14.26 -28.45 -38.54
CA VAL A 65 -15.12 -27.26 -38.48
C VAL A 65 -15.60 -27.01 -37.05
N ALA A 66 -16.04 -28.05 -36.34
CA ALA A 66 -16.46 -27.93 -34.94
C ALA A 66 -15.30 -27.50 -34.02
N LEU A 67 -14.10 -28.05 -34.22
CA LEU A 67 -12.89 -27.66 -33.50
C LEU A 67 -12.52 -26.20 -33.76
N ARG A 68 -12.52 -25.76 -35.03
CA ARG A 68 -12.24 -24.38 -35.41
C ARG A 68 -13.22 -23.42 -34.74
N VAL A 69 -14.52 -23.68 -34.85
CA VAL A 69 -15.55 -22.82 -34.25
C VAL A 69 -15.34 -22.71 -32.73
N THR A 70 -15.09 -23.83 -32.06
CA THR A 70 -14.90 -23.86 -30.61
C THR A 70 -13.63 -23.15 -30.15
N TYR A 71 -12.49 -23.42 -30.79
CA TYR A 71 -11.17 -22.98 -30.32
C TYR A 71 -10.65 -21.69 -30.94
N TYR A 72 -11.13 -21.32 -32.13
CA TYR A 72 -10.69 -20.12 -32.83
C TYR A 72 -11.73 -19.00 -32.79
N ASP A 73 -13.02 -19.32 -32.95
CA ASP A 73 -14.05 -18.29 -32.97
C ASP A 73 -14.54 -17.94 -31.55
N TYR A 74 -14.86 -18.93 -30.71
CA TYR A 74 -15.39 -18.68 -29.36
C TYR A 74 -14.34 -18.42 -28.27
N LEU A 75 -13.25 -19.17 -28.26
CA LEU A 75 -12.25 -19.11 -27.20
C LEU A 75 -11.62 -17.72 -27.00
N PRO A 76 -11.18 -16.98 -28.05
CA PRO A 76 -10.58 -15.66 -27.85
C PRO A 76 -11.59 -14.67 -27.28
N ASP A 77 -12.84 -14.68 -27.72
CA ASP A 77 -13.88 -13.78 -27.20
C ASP A 77 -14.18 -14.06 -25.73
N ILE A 78 -14.35 -15.33 -25.35
CA ILE A 78 -14.54 -15.71 -23.95
C ILE A 78 -13.32 -15.31 -23.11
N SER A 79 -12.11 -15.50 -23.63
CA SER A 79 -10.88 -15.11 -22.92
C SER A 79 -10.76 -13.60 -22.74
N MET A 80 -11.15 -12.81 -23.75
CA MET A 80 -11.15 -11.35 -23.69
C MET A 80 -12.21 -10.84 -22.71
N ASP A 81 -13.41 -11.40 -22.72
CA ASP A 81 -14.47 -10.99 -21.80
C ASP A 81 -14.17 -11.39 -20.36
N THR A 82 -13.63 -12.60 -20.16
CA THR A 82 -13.11 -13.03 -18.85
C THR A 82 -12.01 -12.09 -18.38
N GLY A 83 -11.05 -11.77 -19.25
CA GLY A 83 -9.98 -10.82 -18.96
C GLY A 83 -10.50 -9.42 -18.60
N ARG A 84 -11.46 -8.88 -19.35
CA ARG A 84 -12.10 -7.59 -19.05
C ARG A 84 -12.88 -7.61 -17.73
N SER A 85 -13.53 -8.73 -17.42
CA SER A 85 -14.25 -8.92 -16.16
C SER A 85 -13.29 -8.94 -14.97
N VAL A 86 -12.23 -9.76 -15.06
CA VAL A 86 -11.15 -9.84 -14.07
C VAL A 86 -10.48 -8.47 -13.89
N ALA A 87 -10.18 -7.76 -14.98
CA ALA A 87 -9.57 -6.44 -14.91
C ALA A 87 -10.48 -5.42 -14.19
N ARG A 88 -11.80 -5.44 -14.45
CA ARG A 88 -12.77 -4.61 -13.74
C ARG A 88 -12.83 -4.95 -12.27
N TYR A 89 -12.89 -6.24 -11.93
CA TYR A 89 -12.90 -6.71 -10.55
C TYR A 89 -11.63 -6.32 -9.79
N CYS A 90 -10.45 -6.53 -10.41
CA CYS A 90 -9.17 -6.11 -9.85
C CYS A 90 -9.13 -4.61 -9.62
N ARG A 91 -9.53 -3.79 -10.61
CA ARG A 91 -9.56 -2.33 -10.47
C ARG A 91 -10.49 -1.88 -9.34
N ALA A 92 -11.66 -2.48 -9.22
CA ALA A 92 -12.60 -2.19 -8.13
C ALA A 92 -12.02 -2.59 -6.77
N SER A 93 -11.40 -3.77 -6.68
CA SER A 93 -10.75 -4.29 -5.47
C SER A 93 -9.58 -3.42 -5.03
N PHE A 94 -8.71 -3.02 -5.95
CA PHE A 94 -7.62 -2.07 -5.68
C PHE A 94 -8.15 -0.70 -5.26
N GLY A 95 -9.21 -0.21 -5.89
CA GLY A 95 -9.87 1.04 -5.51
C GLY A 95 -10.39 1.01 -4.07
N ALA A 96 -11.05 -0.08 -3.68
CA ALA A 96 -11.54 -0.29 -2.31
C ALA A 96 -10.39 -0.44 -1.30
N CYS A 97 -9.34 -1.19 -1.65
CA CYS A 97 -8.15 -1.37 -0.81
C CYS A 97 -7.42 -0.04 -0.56
N LEU A 98 -7.18 0.76 -1.61
CA LEU A 98 -6.58 2.08 -1.48
C LEU A 98 -7.43 3.03 -0.64
N ALA A 99 -8.76 3.00 -0.80
CA ALA A 99 -9.67 3.79 0.02
C ALA A 99 -9.60 3.38 1.50
N SER A 100 -9.52 2.08 1.78
CA SER A 100 -9.34 1.56 3.14
C SER A 100 -7.99 1.96 3.73
N CYS A 101 -6.90 1.78 2.97
CA CYS A 101 -5.53 2.13 3.39
C CYS A 101 -5.37 3.63 3.68
N LYS A 102 -6.03 4.49 2.91
CA LYS A 102 -6.03 5.94 3.17
C LYS A 102 -6.73 6.29 4.49
N ARG A 103 -7.80 5.58 4.85
CA ARG A 103 -8.52 5.79 6.12
C ARG A 103 -7.67 5.32 7.30
N THR A 104 -7.05 4.14 7.20
CA THR A 104 -6.19 3.61 8.26
C THR A 104 -4.94 4.47 8.47
N TYR A 105 -4.31 4.97 7.40
CA TYR A 105 -3.17 5.88 7.51
C TYR A 105 -3.51 7.15 8.31
N ALA A 106 -4.67 7.76 8.06
CA ALA A 106 -5.10 8.94 8.78
C ALA A 106 -5.31 8.68 10.29
N VAL A 107 -5.87 7.51 10.63
CA VAL A 107 -6.04 7.09 12.03
C VAL A 107 -4.68 6.85 12.69
N ILE A 108 -3.78 6.12 12.03
CA ILE A 108 -2.42 5.85 12.54
C ILE A 108 -1.66 7.16 12.74
N GLN A 109 -1.75 8.09 11.78
CA GLN A 109 -1.12 9.40 11.88
C GLN A 109 -1.67 10.18 13.09
N PHE A 110 -2.99 10.21 13.28
CA PHE A 110 -3.61 10.87 14.43
C PHE A 110 -3.15 10.25 15.75
N VAL A 111 -3.14 8.91 15.85
CA VAL A 111 -2.68 8.19 17.05
C VAL A 111 -1.21 8.48 17.32
N CYS A 112 -0.36 8.51 16.29
CA CYS A 112 1.05 8.86 16.42
C CYS A 112 1.23 10.29 16.95
N TRP A 113 0.52 11.27 16.41
CA TRP A 113 0.53 12.65 16.92
C TRP A 113 0.03 12.75 18.35
N LEU A 114 -1.04 12.02 18.70
CA LEU A 114 -1.58 11.97 20.05
C LEU A 114 -0.56 11.39 21.03
N LEU A 115 0.10 10.28 20.68
CA LEU A 115 1.14 9.66 21.50
C LEU A 115 2.33 10.61 21.70
N LEU A 116 2.79 11.28 20.64
CA LEU A 116 3.85 12.29 20.73
C LEU A 116 3.45 13.46 21.63
N LEU A 117 2.20 13.91 21.55
CA LEU A 117 1.69 14.99 22.38
C LEU A 117 1.60 14.58 23.85
N VAL A 118 1.11 13.37 24.14
CA VAL A 118 1.06 12.82 25.50
C VAL A 118 2.46 12.66 26.07
N LEU A 119 3.40 12.13 25.28
CA LEU A 119 4.79 11.98 25.70
C LEU A 119 5.45 13.34 25.95
N SER A 120 5.25 14.31 25.06
CA SER A 120 5.75 15.68 25.23
C SER A 120 5.18 16.32 26.49
N LEU A 121 3.87 16.20 26.73
CA LEU A 121 3.21 16.74 27.91
C LEU A 121 3.69 16.06 29.20
N ALA A 122 3.85 14.73 29.19
CA ALA A 122 4.32 13.97 30.34
C ALA A 122 5.74 14.36 30.77
N VAL A 123 6.59 14.79 29.83
CA VAL A 123 7.95 15.28 30.14
C VAL A 123 7.93 16.76 30.54
N HIS A 124 7.15 17.61 29.86
CA HIS A 124 7.16 19.05 30.12
C HIS A 124 6.39 19.45 31.38
N LEU A 125 5.36 18.70 31.78
CA LEU A 125 4.55 19.03 32.95
C LEU A 125 5.37 18.93 34.26
N PRO A 126 6.16 17.86 34.51
CA PRO A 126 7.10 17.81 35.63
C PRO A 126 8.15 18.93 35.61
N LEU A 127 8.71 19.25 34.43
CA LEU A 127 9.68 20.36 34.32
C LEU A 127 9.03 21.71 34.66
N ALA A 128 7.84 21.99 34.14
CA ALA A 128 7.12 23.24 34.42
C ALA A 128 6.72 23.34 35.90
N CYS A 129 6.29 22.24 36.52
CA CYS A 129 6.04 22.18 37.96
C CYS A 129 7.31 22.44 38.77
N TYR A 130 8.45 21.88 38.37
CA TYR A 130 9.73 22.11 39.02
C TYR A 130 10.19 23.57 38.87
N ASP A 131 10.04 24.17 37.69
CA ASP A 131 10.38 25.59 37.45
C ASP A 131 9.53 26.55 38.31
N LEU A 132 8.24 26.27 38.47
CA LEU A 132 7.37 27.05 39.36
C LEU A 132 7.78 26.91 40.83
N LEU A 133 8.16 25.69 41.23
CA LEU A 133 8.63 25.40 42.58
C LEU A 133 9.99 26.08 42.84
N GLU A 134 10.91 26.03 41.88
CA GLU A 134 12.19 26.76 41.89
C GLU A 134 11.96 28.27 42.00
N PHE A 135 11.01 28.83 41.24
CA PHE A 135 10.66 30.24 41.29
C PHE A 135 10.11 30.66 42.66
N GLY A 136 9.19 29.87 43.22
CA GLY A 136 8.60 30.13 44.54
C GLY A 136 9.58 30.01 45.70
N LEU A 137 10.63 29.20 45.55
CA LEU A 137 11.62 28.91 46.59
C LEU A 137 12.94 29.68 46.41
N CYS A 138 12.96 30.77 45.64
CA CYS A 138 14.17 31.58 45.43
C CYS A 138 15.35 30.77 44.86
N ARG A 139 15.12 30.02 43.77
CA ARG A 139 16.07 29.17 43.03
C ARG A 139 16.31 27.79 43.65
N VAL A 140 17.14 26.97 42.97
CA VAL A 140 17.54 25.60 43.36
C VAL A 140 17.92 25.48 44.84
N VAL A 141 18.58 26.49 45.41
CA VAL A 141 19.04 26.46 46.80
C VAL A 141 17.86 26.32 47.78
N GLY A 142 16.75 27.04 47.57
CA GLY A 142 15.59 26.90 48.45
C GLY A 142 14.84 25.59 48.25
N VAL A 143 14.86 25.02 47.04
CA VAL A 143 14.32 23.67 46.79
C VAL A 143 15.09 22.62 47.58
N VAL A 144 16.42 22.70 47.60
CA VAL A 144 17.29 21.79 48.38
C VAL A 144 17.05 21.95 49.88
N ILE A 145 16.93 23.18 50.38
CA ILE A 145 16.66 23.45 51.81
C ILE A 145 15.27 22.90 52.20
N LEU A 146 14.25 23.06 51.36
CA LEU A 146 12.91 22.52 51.59
C LEU A 146 12.90 20.99 51.61
N LEU A 147 13.56 20.34 50.64
CA LEU A 147 13.69 18.89 50.61
C LEU A 147 14.44 18.35 51.84
N LEU A 148 15.52 19.01 52.24
CA LEU A 148 16.31 18.64 53.42
C LEU A 148 15.49 18.76 54.71
N THR A 149 14.75 19.85 54.87
CA THR A 149 13.87 20.07 56.04
C THR A 149 12.72 19.06 56.06
N LEU A 150 12.03 18.85 54.94
CA LEU A 150 10.94 17.87 54.84
C LEU A 150 11.44 16.45 55.10
N ASN A 151 12.58 16.05 54.54
CA ASN A 151 13.13 14.72 54.75
C ASN A 151 13.61 14.52 56.20
N SER A 152 14.14 15.55 56.85
CA SER A 152 14.54 15.49 58.26
C SER A 152 13.34 15.34 59.19
N VAL A 153 12.27 16.11 58.95
CA VAL A 153 11.00 15.99 59.68
C VAL A 153 10.37 14.62 59.44
N ASN A 154 10.42 14.13 58.19
CA ASN A 154 9.89 12.82 57.85
C ASN A 154 10.67 11.67 58.51
N LEU A 155 12.02 11.78 58.59
CA LEU A 155 12.86 10.82 59.28
C LEU A 155 12.57 10.78 60.79
N TYR A 156 12.38 11.96 61.39
CA TYR A 156 12.12 12.10 62.83
C TYR A 156 10.73 11.60 63.23
N PHE A 157 9.69 11.94 62.47
CA PHE A 157 8.31 11.57 62.79
C PHE A 157 7.80 10.29 62.09
N ARG A 158 8.58 9.70 61.16
CA ARG A 158 8.15 8.61 60.24
C ARG A 158 6.79 8.88 59.60
N TRP A 159 6.54 10.13 59.26
CA TRP A 159 5.19 10.63 58.98
C TRP A 159 4.64 10.14 57.64
N VAL A 160 5.49 10.02 56.61
CA VAL A 160 5.12 9.63 55.24
C VAL A 160 6.10 8.58 54.70
N GLY A 161 5.61 7.36 54.48
CA GLY A 161 6.41 6.23 53.99
C GLY A 161 7.03 6.44 52.59
N TRP A 162 6.52 7.38 51.82
CA TRP A 162 6.94 7.68 50.43
C TRP A 162 7.79 8.96 50.32
N GLY A 163 8.12 9.62 51.43
CA GLY A 163 8.79 10.92 51.40
C GLY A 163 10.20 10.89 50.79
N MET A 164 10.94 9.78 50.96
CA MET A 164 12.25 9.60 50.32
C MET A 164 12.13 9.43 48.80
N GLU A 165 11.15 8.65 48.33
CA GLU A 165 10.89 8.42 46.91
C GLU A 165 10.48 9.71 46.18
N VAL A 166 9.60 10.51 46.80
CA VAL A 166 9.17 11.80 46.26
C VAL A 166 10.35 12.78 46.20
N SER A 167 11.19 12.81 47.23
CA SER A 167 12.38 13.67 47.24
C SER A 167 13.40 13.26 46.18
N ALA A 168 13.62 11.96 46.01
CA ALA A 168 14.49 11.41 44.96
C ALA A 168 13.95 11.75 43.56
N ALA A 169 12.64 11.64 43.34
CA ALA A 169 11.99 12.01 42.08
C ALA A 169 12.14 13.51 41.77
N ILE A 170 11.95 14.39 42.75
CA ILE A 170 12.13 15.85 42.58
C ILE A 170 13.59 16.18 42.26
N CYS A 171 14.56 15.56 42.95
CA CYS A 171 15.98 15.71 42.63
C CYS A 171 16.31 15.26 41.21
N LEU A 172 15.76 14.11 40.78
CA LEU A 172 16.00 13.55 39.45
C LEU A 172 15.42 14.44 38.36
N VAL A 173 14.19 14.96 38.55
CA VAL A 173 13.58 15.97 37.67
C VAL A 173 14.42 17.25 37.62
N GLY A 174 14.93 17.72 38.76
CA GLY A 174 15.80 18.90 38.82
C GLY A 174 17.13 18.73 38.07
N VAL A 175 17.77 17.55 38.19
CA VAL A 175 18.98 17.20 37.44
C VAL A 175 18.72 17.16 35.93
N VAL A 176 17.62 16.53 35.52
CA VAL A 176 17.20 16.48 34.11
C VAL A 176 16.87 17.87 33.57
N ALA A 177 16.16 18.71 34.33
CA ALA A 177 15.85 20.09 33.93
C ALA A 177 17.13 20.92 33.73
N HIS A 178 18.10 20.78 34.63
CA HIS A 178 19.37 21.49 34.54
C HIS A 178 20.26 20.98 33.39
N LEU A 179 20.27 19.67 33.14
CA LEU A 179 20.92 19.05 31.97
C LEU A 179 20.28 19.50 30.66
N CYS A 180 18.95 19.57 30.61
CA CYS A 180 18.22 20.08 29.44
C CYS A 180 18.54 21.56 29.19
N ARG A 181 18.65 22.40 30.22
CA ARG A 181 19.08 23.82 30.06
C ARG A 181 20.52 23.94 29.56
N ILE A 182 21.43 23.08 29.99
CA ILE A 182 22.82 23.06 29.51
C ILE A 182 22.90 22.56 28.06
N GLY A 183 22.02 21.62 27.68
CA GLY A 183 21.93 21.07 26.33
C GLY A 183 21.16 21.94 25.33
N ASP A 184 20.46 22.99 25.77
CA ASP A 184 19.63 23.86 24.93
C ASP A 184 20.43 24.92 24.14
N VAL A 185 21.73 24.69 23.90
CA VAL A 185 22.62 25.62 23.16
C VAL A 185 22.26 25.68 21.66
N GLU A 186 21.45 24.75 21.14
CA GLU A 186 21.10 24.65 19.71
C GLU A 186 19.60 24.80 19.39
N GLY A 187 18.77 25.17 20.36
CA GLY A 187 17.34 25.45 20.14
C GLY A 187 16.49 24.24 19.69
N ARG A 188 17.07 23.04 19.67
CA ARG A 188 16.36 21.80 19.30
C ARG A 188 15.33 21.36 20.34
N VAL A 189 15.48 21.77 21.60
CA VAL A 189 14.52 21.45 22.68
C VAL A 189 13.24 22.29 22.52
N GLN A 190 13.32 23.50 21.97
CA GLN A 190 12.13 24.30 21.67
C GLN A 190 11.22 23.65 20.60
N GLN A 191 11.79 22.89 19.65
CA GLN A 191 11.03 22.18 18.62
C GLN A 191 10.23 20.98 19.16
N THR A 192 10.56 20.44 20.34
CA THR A 192 9.85 19.31 20.97
C THR A 192 8.82 19.75 22.02
N THR A 193 8.66 21.07 22.21
CA THR A 193 7.66 21.62 23.13
C THR A 193 6.24 21.21 22.71
N PRO A 194 5.33 20.99 23.67
CA PRO A 194 3.96 20.57 23.38
C PRO A 194 3.24 21.58 22.46
N ARG A 195 3.63 22.86 22.50
CA ARG A 195 3.14 23.89 21.59
C ARG A 195 3.62 23.70 20.16
N ALA A 196 4.91 23.42 19.95
CA ALA A 196 5.47 23.16 18.63
C ALA A 196 4.95 21.85 18.01
N VAL A 197 4.80 20.80 18.83
CA VAL A 197 4.17 19.53 18.41
C VAL A 197 2.72 19.76 18.00
N MET A 198 1.97 20.55 18.78
CA MET A 198 0.58 20.89 18.44
C MET A 198 0.47 21.73 17.17
N GLU A 199 1.35 22.71 16.97
CA GLU A 199 1.38 23.53 15.76
C GLU A 199 1.70 22.69 14.52
N ASN A 200 2.67 21.79 14.61
CA ASN A 200 3.01 20.86 13.54
C ASN A 200 1.86 19.90 13.23
N ALA A 201 1.20 19.35 14.26
CA ALA A 201 0.02 18.51 14.10
C ALA A 201 -1.11 19.27 13.39
N LEU A 202 -1.39 20.50 13.81
CA LEU A 202 -2.41 21.37 13.21
C LEU A 202 -2.09 21.71 11.75
N ASN A 203 -0.84 22.04 11.44
CA ASN A 203 -0.40 22.32 10.06
C ASN A 203 -0.53 21.08 9.17
N SER A 204 -0.18 19.90 9.69
CA SER A 204 -0.35 18.63 8.99
C SER A 204 -1.83 18.33 8.71
N MET A 205 -2.70 18.49 9.72
CA MET A 205 -4.16 18.31 9.57
C MET A 205 -4.77 19.31 8.59
N ARG A 206 -4.36 20.58 8.63
CA ARG A 206 -4.81 21.61 7.67
C ARG A 206 -4.43 21.23 6.24
N THR A 207 -3.19 20.78 6.02
CA THR A 207 -2.71 20.34 4.70
C THR A 207 -3.49 19.12 4.19
N CYS A 208 -3.76 18.16 5.08
CA CYS A 208 -4.57 17.00 4.73
C CYS A 208 -6.02 17.38 4.39
N SER A 209 -6.62 18.30 5.16
CA SER A 209 -7.98 18.79 4.93
C SER A 209 -8.12 19.57 3.61
N SER A 210 -7.14 20.41 3.28
CA SER A 210 -7.15 21.20 2.05
C SER A 210 -6.96 20.30 0.82
N ALA A 211 -6.07 19.31 0.89
CA ALA A 211 -5.91 18.29 -0.13
C ALA A 211 -7.20 17.48 -0.35
N ARG A 212 -7.94 17.17 0.72
CA ARG A 212 -9.24 16.49 0.65
C ARG A 212 -10.29 17.36 -0.06
N ARG A 213 -10.44 18.62 0.33
CA ARG A 213 -11.38 19.57 -0.31
C ARG A 213 -11.10 19.74 -1.80
N ARG A 214 -9.83 19.83 -2.21
CA ARG A 214 -9.45 19.91 -3.64
C ARG A 214 -9.88 18.68 -4.43
N ARG A 215 -9.75 17.47 -3.86
CA ARG A 215 -10.19 16.23 -4.50
C ARG A 215 -11.72 16.14 -4.58
N GLU A 216 -12.42 16.55 -3.53
CA GLU A 216 -13.89 16.60 -3.53
C GLU A 216 -14.40 17.60 -4.58
N ALA A 217 -13.77 18.77 -4.71
CA ALA A 217 -14.10 19.75 -5.76
C ALA A 217 -13.79 19.24 -7.18
N ALA A 218 -12.72 18.46 -7.36
CA ALA A 218 -12.37 17.86 -8.65
C ALA A 218 -13.32 16.73 -9.07
N ASN A 219 -13.93 16.03 -8.12
CA ASN A 219 -14.90 14.97 -8.38
C ASN A 219 -16.32 15.51 -8.66
N LEU A 220 -16.59 16.78 -8.36
CA LEU A 220 -17.88 17.44 -8.57
C LEU A 220 -17.95 18.23 -9.89
N ARG A 221 -16.85 18.29 -10.65
CA ARG A 221 -16.78 18.85 -12.01
C ARG A 221 -16.72 17.74 -13.03
#